data_AF-A0A2N3FJF6-F1
#
_entry.id   AF-A0A2N3FJF6-F1
#
_cell.length_a   1.000
_cell.length_b   1.000
_cell.length_c   1.000
_cell.angle_alpha   90.00
_cell.angle_beta   90.00
_cell.angle_gamma   90.00
#
_symmetry.space_group_name_H-M   'P 1'
#
loop_
_entity.id
_entity.type
_entity.pdbx_description
1 polymer ?
#
loop_
_entity_poly.entity_id
_entity_poly.type
_entity_poly.pdbx_seq_one_letter_code
_entity_poly.pdbx_strand_id
1 'polypeptide(L)'
;MVRSRCQSILLSANLTQRRPKGSAMKLSRSRLLLAVASAVVIVFATAGVALAAPVIKVGQGVPNAVHSSYPGLCTNCHNFAVWPAPTIAQGATATHLSRGTTCTQCHTVSTPPPVVVRVPVTYVKGASRYETAVKVSQTSYPSGASAVVLATGTNFPDALCAAPLATAFGGPILLVPSANSLDAKILAEMNRLHPTTVFVIGSSAAVSSGIEKQIKALSWAPTVTRLAGADRFSTSAIVADAVKAKLGTIDKVVIASGMTYPDALSVAPLAAQKGWPILLTKPTSLPSQTVSAVSRMGASSSLIVGSAASVSTGVAAQLPLPLRKGGANRYETCALVADYAKSLGMKYEYIGTTVGTNFPDALAAGPLFAQKNGILLLTAPGSVASQVSSRLSTNKATVTSFVVIGGAVQQTTINTMSTLLN
;
A
#
# COMPACT_ATOMS: atom_id res chain seq x y z
N MET A 1 25.95 26.14 70.60
CA MET A 1 25.89 27.03 69.41
C MET A 1 24.98 26.34 68.39
N VAL A 2 23.67 26.63 68.41
CA VAL A 2 22.93 27.45 67.40
C VAL A 2 23.01 26.84 65.99
N ARG A 3 21.96 26.54 65.22
CA ARG A 3 20.50 26.36 65.38
C ARG A 3 20.01 25.75 64.04
N SER A 4 19.06 24.84 64.08
CA SER A 4 18.20 24.43 62.97
C SER A 4 17.15 25.51 62.66
N ARG A 5 16.66 25.59 61.40
CA ARG A 5 15.30 26.06 61.09
C ARG A 5 14.67 25.25 59.96
N CYS A 6 13.65 24.49 60.34
CA CYS A 6 12.47 24.13 59.53
C CYS A 6 11.66 25.37 59.12
N GLN A 7 10.80 25.24 58.10
CA GLN A 7 9.36 25.49 58.28
C GLN A 7 8.51 24.96 57.11
N SER A 8 7.63 24.02 57.46
CA SER A 8 6.34 23.77 56.80
C SER A 8 5.31 24.72 57.42
N ILE A 9 4.33 25.17 56.62
CA ILE A 9 3.13 25.87 57.12
C ILE A 9 1.90 25.01 56.75
N LEU A 10 1.24 24.52 57.79
CA LEU A 10 -0.17 24.11 57.82
C LEU A 10 -0.97 25.30 58.40
N LEU A 11 -2.19 25.51 57.91
CA LEU A 11 -3.23 26.21 58.67
C LEU A 11 -4.45 25.28 58.79
N SER A 12 -4.97 25.16 60.01
CA SER A 12 -6.10 24.34 60.44
C SER A 12 -7.28 25.22 60.87
N ALA A 13 -8.51 24.68 60.79
CA ALA A 13 -9.68 24.87 61.70
C ALA A 13 -10.94 24.28 61.00
N ASN A 14 -11.95 23.66 61.62
CA ASN A 14 -12.27 23.31 63.01
C ASN A 14 -13.49 22.33 63.00
N LEU A 15 -13.55 21.41 63.98
CA LEU A 15 -14.72 20.90 64.76
C LEU A 15 -15.93 20.31 63.96
N THR A 16 -16.58 19.18 64.29
CA THR A 16 -16.98 18.64 65.60
C THR A 16 -17.56 17.22 65.45
N GLN A 17 -17.60 16.46 66.55
CA GLN A 17 -18.07 15.09 66.73
C GLN A 17 -19.55 14.81 66.37
N ARG A 18 -19.86 13.56 65.95
CA ARG A 18 -20.81 12.61 66.60
C ARG A 18 -21.08 11.36 65.72
N ARG A 19 -20.86 10.17 66.28
CA ARG A 19 -21.62 8.91 66.00
C ARG A 19 -22.62 8.74 67.17
N PRO A 20 -23.78 8.05 67.08
CA PRO A 20 -23.84 6.63 66.64
C PRO A 20 -25.18 6.06 66.10
N LYS A 21 -25.13 4.75 65.73
CA LYS A 21 -26.18 3.69 65.73
C LYS A 21 -27.40 3.80 64.79
N GLY A 22 -27.73 2.68 64.14
CA GLY A 22 -29.10 2.35 63.72
C GLY A 22 -29.23 1.57 62.41
N SER A 23 -29.55 0.29 62.51
CA SER A 23 -29.99 -0.61 61.44
C SER A 23 -31.24 -0.10 60.71
N ALA A 24 -31.36 -0.36 59.40
CA ALA A 24 -32.53 -0.98 58.76
C ALA A 24 -32.64 -0.69 57.25
N MET A 25 -32.94 -1.77 56.54
CA MET A 25 -33.46 -1.94 55.19
C MET A 25 -34.62 -0.99 54.84
N LYS A 26 -34.62 -0.39 53.62
CA LYS A 26 -35.83 -0.11 52.81
C LYS A 26 -35.48 0.39 51.40
N LEU A 27 -36.15 -0.21 50.41
CA LEU A 27 -36.25 0.23 49.02
C LEU A 27 -36.78 1.67 48.92
N SER A 28 -36.32 2.46 47.93
CA SER A 28 -37.12 2.80 46.73
C SER A 28 -36.44 3.90 45.89
N ARG A 29 -36.69 3.82 44.57
CA ARG A 29 -36.63 4.89 43.54
C ARG A 29 -35.24 5.44 43.20
N SER A 30 -34.89 5.83 41.97
CA SER A 30 -35.28 5.58 40.58
C SER A 30 -34.49 6.63 39.77
N ARG A 31 -33.99 6.25 38.57
CA ARG A 31 -33.43 7.12 37.51
C ARG A 31 -31.99 7.65 37.79
N LEU A 32 -31.06 7.71 36.85
CA LEU A 32 -31.03 7.53 35.40
C LEU A 32 -29.55 7.34 35.02
N LEU A 33 -29.17 6.25 34.36
CA LEU A 33 -27.88 6.17 33.67
C LEU A 33 -28.09 5.41 32.36
N LEU A 34 -27.88 6.17 31.28
CA LEU A 34 -28.03 5.79 29.89
C LEU A 34 -26.79 4.98 29.49
N ALA A 35 -26.95 3.69 29.21
CA ALA A 35 -25.95 2.88 28.53
C ALA A 35 -26.68 1.95 27.56
N VAL A 36 -26.66 2.29 26.28
CA VAL A 36 -27.16 1.44 25.20
C VAL A 36 -26.00 0.58 24.72
N ALA A 37 -26.00 -0.69 25.12
CA ALA A 37 -25.26 -1.76 24.47
C ALA A 37 -26.31 -2.79 24.03
N SER A 38 -26.58 -2.86 22.73
CA SER A 38 -27.53 -3.81 22.15
C SER A 38 -26.92 -5.21 22.15
N ALA A 39 -27.34 -6.04 23.09
CA ALA A 39 -27.15 -7.48 23.07
C ALA A 39 -28.34 -8.14 22.35
N VAL A 40 -28.01 -9.00 21.39
CA VAL A 40 -28.94 -9.87 20.67
C VAL A 40 -29.39 -10.99 21.62
N VAL A 41 -30.71 -11.13 21.83
CA VAL A 41 -31.33 -12.29 22.48
C VAL A 41 -32.28 -12.95 21.49
N ILE A 42 -32.03 -14.23 21.22
CA ILE A 42 -32.88 -15.14 20.46
C ILE A 42 -33.97 -15.65 21.40
N VAL A 43 -35.24 -15.52 21.02
CA VAL A 43 -36.37 -16.22 21.65
C VAL A 43 -37.27 -16.81 20.56
N PHE A 44 -37.48 -18.13 20.63
CA PHE A 44 -38.49 -18.86 19.86
C PHE A 44 -39.89 -18.57 20.42
N ALA A 45 -40.88 -18.36 19.56
CA ALA A 45 -42.29 -18.37 19.94
C ALA A 45 -43.15 -19.09 18.89
N THR A 46 -43.85 -20.11 19.36
CA THR A 46 -44.82 -20.97 18.67
C THR A 46 -46.18 -20.29 18.50
N ALA A 47 -46.86 -20.64 17.41
CA ALA A 47 -48.32 -20.71 17.19
C ALA A 47 -49.22 -19.49 17.52
N GLY A 48 -49.69 -18.84 16.45
CA GLY A 48 -51.11 -18.57 16.17
C GLY A 48 -51.90 -17.59 17.06
N VAL A 49 -51.99 -16.32 16.65
CA VAL A 49 -53.20 -15.47 16.82
C VAL A 49 -53.28 -14.48 15.65
N ALA A 50 -54.43 -14.43 14.98
CA ALA A 50 -54.76 -13.48 13.92
C ALA A 50 -55.03 -12.08 14.49
N LEU A 51 -54.45 -11.04 13.90
CA LEU A 51 -54.82 -9.64 14.16
C LEU A 51 -55.03 -8.91 12.83
N ALA A 52 -56.17 -8.21 12.78
CA ALA A 52 -56.72 -7.50 11.64
C ALA A 52 -55.83 -6.35 11.14
N ALA A 53 -55.75 -6.19 9.82
CA ALA A 53 -55.12 -5.03 9.18
C ALA A 53 -56.10 -3.83 9.14
N PRO A 54 -55.61 -2.58 9.25
CA PRO A 54 -56.47 -1.40 9.21
C PRO A 54 -56.92 -1.09 7.78
N VAL A 55 -58.21 -0.76 7.63
CA VAL A 55 -58.79 -0.22 6.39
C VAL A 55 -58.49 1.28 6.34
N ILE A 56 -57.64 1.72 5.41
CA ILE A 56 -57.45 3.14 5.10
C ILE A 56 -58.41 3.51 3.96
N LYS A 57 -59.43 4.33 4.26
CA LYS A 57 -60.23 5.02 3.25
C LYS A 57 -59.41 6.16 2.66
N VAL A 58 -59.11 6.12 1.36
CA VAL A 58 -58.56 7.26 0.63
C VAL A 58 -59.71 7.99 -0.06
N GLY A 59 -59.91 9.23 0.35
CA GLY A 59 -60.90 10.16 -0.21
C GLY A 59 -60.54 10.60 -1.63
N GLN A 60 -61.58 11.01 -2.34
CA GLN A 60 -61.57 11.47 -3.72
C GLN A 60 -60.65 12.68 -3.94
N GLY A 61 -59.88 12.64 -5.04
CA GLY A 61 -59.50 13.82 -5.83
C GLY A 61 -58.13 14.45 -5.57
N VAL A 62 -57.14 14.13 -6.43
CA VAL A 62 -56.01 15.02 -6.76
C VAL A 62 -55.59 14.77 -8.23
N PRO A 63 -55.34 15.80 -9.07
CA PRO A 63 -55.28 15.66 -10.53
C PRO A 63 -53.95 15.15 -11.11
N ASN A 64 -54.07 14.56 -12.31
CA ASN A 64 -53.03 14.05 -13.20
C ASN A 64 -51.88 15.05 -13.46
N ALA A 65 -50.67 14.79 -12.96
CA ALA A 65 -49.45 15.41 -13.50
C ALA A 65 -48.15 14.70 -13.09
N VAL A 66 -47.92 13.42 -13.49
CA VAL A 66 -46.55 12.91 -13.76
C VAL A 66 -46.65 11.71 -14.74
N HIS A 67 -46.72 11.97 -16.04
CA HIS A 67 -46.44 10.95 -17.06
C HIS A 67 -45.51 11.53 -18.11
N SER A 68 -44.20 11.49 -17.81
CA SER A 68 -43.12 11.65 -18.79
C SER A 68 -41.82 11.27 -18.09
N SER A 69 -41.42 9.99 -18.18
CA SER A 69 -40.03 9.52 -17.97
C SER A 69 -39.83 7.99 -18.12
N TYR A 70 -40.85 7.19 -18.46
CA TYR A 70 -40.64 5.74 -18.72
C TYR A 70 -41.52 5.25 -19.87
N PRO A 71 -40.97 5.00 -21.08
CA PRO A 71 -41.72 4.36 -22.14
C PRO A 71 -41.75 2.85 -21.88
N GLY A 72 -42.92 2.31 -21.51
CA GLY A 72 -43.09 0.85 -21.38
C GLY A 72 -44.06 0.34 -20.31
N LEU A 73 -44.86 1.18 -19.65
CA LEU A 73 -45.88 0.71 -18.70
C LEU A 73 -47.27 0.77 -19.34
N CYS A 74 -47.97 -0.36 -19.25
CA CYS A 74 -49.28 -0.64 -19.83
C CYS A 74 -50.29 0.50 -19.62
N THR A 75 -50.91 0.96 -20.70
CA THR A 75 -51.92 2.03 -20.72
C THR A 75 -53.30 1.64 -20.20
N ASN A 76 -53.46 0.52 -19.48
CA ASN A 76 -54.78 0.09 -18.95
C ASN A 76 -54.69 -0.76 -17.66
N CYS A 77 -54.10 -0.22 -16.59
CA CYS A 77 -54.20 -0.84 -15.26
C CYS A 77 -54.66 0.20 -14.23
N HIS A 78 -55.96 0.17 -13.90
CA HIS A 78 -56.50 0.89 -12.75
C HIS A 78 -56.14 0.15 -11.46
N ASN A 79 -55.54 0.88 -10.52
CA ASN A 79 -55.24 0.52 -9.12
C ASN A 79 -54.21 -0.61 -8.89
N PHE A 80 -52.98 -0.23 -8.51
CA PHE A 80 -52.11 -1.09 -7.71
C PHE A 80 -51.52 -0.32 -6.52
N ALA A 81 -51.74 -0.87 -5.32
CA ALA A 81 -50.97 -0.55 -4.13
C ALA A 81 -49.66 -1.34 -4.19
N VAL A 82 -48.53 -0.66 -4.00
CA VAL A 82 -47.21 -1.29 -3.90
C VAL A 82 -47.10 -1.91 -2.51
N TRP A 83 -47.13 -3.24 -2.42
CA TRP A 83 -46.80 -3.99 -1.20
C TRP A 83 -45.32 -4.42 -1.23
N PRO A 84 -44.59 -4.35 -0.11
CA PRO A 84 -43.26 -4.95 -0.02
C PRO A 84 -43.41 -6.49 -0.07
N ALA A 85 -42.71 -7.13 -1.01
CA ALA A 85 -42.77 -8.57 -1.21
C ALA A 85 -42.16 -9.34 -0.01
N PRO A 86 -42.81 -10.38 0.52
CA PRO A 86 -42.13 -11.41 1.30
C PRO A 86 -41.37 -12.33 0.34
N THR A 87 -40.24 -12.86 0.80
CA THR A 87 -39.44 -13.86 0.10
C THR A 87 -40.28 -15.14 -0.08
N ILE A 88 -40.75 -15.41 -1.30
CA ILE A 88 -41.50 -16.64 -1.61
C ILE A 88 -40.50 -17.73 -1.99
N ALA A 89 -40.46 -18.78 -1.18
CA ALA A 89 -39.79 -20.04 -1.49
C ALA A 89 -40.43 -20.68 -2.74
N GLN A 90 -39.61 -21.30 -3.60
CA GLN A 90 -40.06 -22.02 -4.79
C GLN A 90 -41.11 -23.08 -4.42
N GLY A 91 -42.34 -22.95 -4.94
CA GLY A 91 -43.34 -24.03 -4.91
C GLY A 91 -44.78 -23.70 -4.48
N ALA A 92 -45.24 -22.44 -4.48
CA ALA A 92 -46.65 -22.14 -4.17
C ALA A 92 -47.46 -21.70 -5.41
N THR A 93 -48.47 -22.48 -5.79
CA THR A 93 -49.52 -22.10 -6.75
C THR A 93 -50.63 -21.35 -6.03
N ALA A 94 -50.78 -20.06 -6.29
CA ALA A 94 -51.92 -19.27 -5.83
C ALA A 94 -53.10 -19.44 -6.81
N THR A 95 -54.21 -20.02 -6.33
CA THR A 95 -55.47 -20.07 -7.08
C THR A 95 -56.29 -18.82 -6.76
N HIS A 96 -56.37 -17.88 -7.70
CA HIS A 96 -57.28 -16.72 -7.60
C HIS A 96 -58.62 -17.04 -8.26
N LEU A 97 -59.70 -16.99 -7.46
CA LEU A 97 -61.09 -16.99 -7.92
C LEU A 97 -61.62 -15.55 -7.92
N SER A 98 -61.66 -14.91 -9.09
CA SER A 98 -62.64 -13.85 -9.38
C SER A 98 -62.74 -13.59 -10.88
N ARG A 99 -63.98 -13.45 -11.33
CA ARG A 99 -64.42 -13.25 -12.72
C ARG A 99 -63.65 -12.10 -13.42
N GLY A 100 -63.15 -12.40 -14.62
CA GLY A 100 -63.25 -11.45 -15.73
C GLY A 100 -62.11 -10.47 -15.97
N THR A 101 -60.85 -10.80 -15.69
CA THR A 101 -59.72 -10.28 -16.50
C THR A 101 -58.53 -11.21 -16.31
N THR A 102 -58.18 -11.99 -17.33
CA THR A 102 -56.91 -12.74 -17.34
C THR A 102 -55.78 -11.73 -17.43
N CYS A 103 -54.93 -11.63 -16.41
CA CYS A 103 -53.65 -10.94 -16.52
C CYS A 103 -52.75 -11.81 -17.43
N THR A 104 -52.83 -11.59 -18.74
CA THR A 104 -52.20 -12.45 -19.75
C THR A 104 -50.69 -12.21 -19.86
N GLN A 105 -50.13 -11.16 -19.23
CA GLN A 105 -48.69 -10.90 -19.24
C GLN A 105 -48.22 -10.33 -17.89
N CYS A 106 -47.64 -11.19 -17.06
CA CYS A 106 -46.74 -10.74 -15.99
C CYS A 106 -45.39 -10.41 -16.64
N HIS A 107 -45.10 -9.13 -16.86
CA HIS A 107 -43.75 -8.72 -17.22
C HIS A 107 -42.85 -8.86 -16.00
N THR A 108 -41.90 -9.78 -16.06
CA THR A 108 -40.82 -9.84 -15.08
C THR A 108 -40.01 -8.56 -15.20
N VAL A 109 -40.03 -7.73 -14.16
CA VAL A 109 -39.14 -6.57 -14.06
C VAL A 109 -37.73 -7.14 -13.84
N SER A 110 -36.97 -7.27 -14.93
CA SER A 110 -35.55 -7.62 -14.87
C SER A 110 -34.83 -6.52 -14.11
N THR A 111 -34.37 -6.82 -12.89
CA THR A 111 -33.48 -5.90 -12.18
C THR A 111 -32.24 -5.69 -13.05
N PRO A 112 -31.82 -4.46 -13.32
CA PRO A 112 -30.60 -4.22 -14.09
C PRO A 112 -29.44 -4.98 -13.43
N PRO A 113 -28.57 -5.62 -14.22
CA PRO A 113 -27.45 -6.37 -13.67
C PRO A 113 -26.62 -5.46 -12.76
N PRO A 114 -26.09 -5.98 -11.64
CA PRO A 114 -25.29 -5.17 -10.73
C PRO A 114 -24.12 -4.52 -11.48
N VAL A 115 -23.91 -3.22 -11.23
CA VAL A 115 -22.79 -2.47 -11.81
C VAL A 115 -21.49 -3.02 -11.22
N VAL A 116 -20.70 -3.74 -12.03
CA VAL A 116 -19.39 -4.24 -11.61
C VAL A 116 -18.39 -3.09 -11.69
N VAL A 117 -18.09 -2.47 -10.54
CA VAL A 117 -16.99 -1.49 -10.44
C VAL A 117 -15.68 -2.27 -10.55
N ARG A 118 -14.94 -2.05 -11.64
CA ARG A 118 -13.65 -2.71 -11.86
C ARG A 118 -12.51 -1.86 -11.35
N VAL A 119 -11.50 -2.50 -10.77
CA VAL A 119 -10.23 -1.84 -10.43
C VAL A 119 -9.58 -1.31 -11.73
N PRO A 120 -9.34 0.00 -11.87
CA PRO A 120 -8.73 0.56 -13.07
C PRO A 120 -7.26 0.11 -13.18
N VAL A 121 -6.86 -0.25 -14.41
CA VAL A 121 -5.48 -0.60 -14.75
C VAL A 121 -4.76 0.61 -15.33
N THR A 122 -3.70 1.06 -14.69
CA THR A 122 -2.84 2.16 -15.16
C THR A 122 -1.51 1.61 -15.65
N TYR A 123 -1.07 2.03 -16.84
CA TYR A 123 0.21 1.62 -17.40
C TYR A 123 1.25 2.74 -17.22
N VAL A 124 2.33 2.44 -16.52
CA VAL A 124 3.49 3.33 -16.38
C VAL A 124 4.66 2.65 -17.09
N LYS A 125 4.75 2.87 -18.40
CA LYS A 125 5.77 2.25 -19.26
C LYS A 125 6.18 3.19 -20.40
N GLY A 126 7.44 3.07 -20.82
CA GLY A 126 7.96 3.67 -22.05
C GLY A 126 8.47 2.61 -23.02
N ALA A 127 9.04 3.03 -24.15
CA ALA A 127 9.59 2.08 -25.14
C ALA A 127 10.86 1.38 -24.64
N SER A 128 11.49 1.92 -23.59
CA SER A 128 12.69 1.37 -22.96
C SER A 128 12.61 1.47 -21.43
N ARG A 129 13.58 0.84 -20.75
CA ARG A 129 13.77 0.97 -19.30
C ARG A 129 14.01 2.42 -18.85
N TYR A 130 14.68 3.20 -19.70
CA TYR A 130 15.00 4.61 -19.42
C TYR A 130 13.73 5.46 -19.49
N GLU A 131 12.92 5.25 -20.53
CA GLU A 131 11.63 5.92 -20.67
C GLU A 131 10.62 5.47 -19.63
N THR A 132 10.66 4.20 -19.21
CA THR A 132 9.84 3.71 -18.09
C THR A 132 10.22 4.42 -16.79
N ALA A 133 11.52 4.60 -16.50
CA ALA A 133 11.95 5.38 -15.34
C ALA A 133 11.49 6.85 -15.41
N VAL A 134 11.53 7.48 -16.60
CA VAL A 134 10.94 8.81 -16.83
C VAL A 134 9.44 8.83 -16.56
N LYS A 135 8.69 7.81 -17.01
CA LYS A 135 7.24 7.73 -16.74
C LYS A 135 6.94 7.54 -15.26
N VAL A 136 7.70 6.70 -14.55
CA VAL A 136 7.59 6.55 -13.10
C VAL A 136 7.87 7.88 -12.39
N SER A 137 8.89 8.61 -12.84
CA SER A 137 9.20 9.95 -12.35
C SER A 137 8.03 10.93 -12.54
N GLN A 138 7.45 10.99 -13.74
CA GLN A 138 6.29 11.83 -14.05
C GLN A 138 5.06 11.49 -13.19
N THR A 139 4.84 10.20 -12.90
CA THR A 139 3.75 9.75 -12.02
C THR A 139 3.98 10.11 -10.55
N SER A 140 5.22 10.06 -10.07
CA SER A 140 5.56 10.26 -8.66
C SER A 140 5.79 11.74 -8.31
N TYR A 141 6.29 12.53 -9.27
CA TYR A 141 6.72 13.91 -9.09
C TYR A 141 6.20 14.81 -10.23
N PRO A 142 4.87 15.00 -10.35
CA PRO A 142 4.28 15.78 -11.44
C PRO A 142 4.68 17.27 -11.39
N SER A 143 4.98 17.79 -10.21
CA SER A 143 5.26 19.23 -9.97
C SER A 143 6.74 19.55 -9.72
N GLY A 144 7.64 18.60 -9.97
CA GLY A 144 9.07 18.73 -9.65
C GLY A 144 9.50 17.84 -8.49
N ALA A 145 10.81 17.76 -8.26
CA ALA A 145 11.41 16.95 -7.20
C ALA A 145 12.60 17.68 -6.57
N SER A 146 12.84 17.47 -5.26
CA SER A 146 13.97 18.11 -4.58
C SER A 146 15.31 17.52 -4.99
N ALA A 147 15.32 16.22 -5.32
CA ALA A 147 16.49 15.49 -5.78
C ALA A 147 16.19 14.57 -6.95
N VAL A 148 17.24 14.10 -7.62
CA VAL A 148 17.21 12.97 -8.56
C VAL A 148 18.31 12.00 -8.17
N VAL A 149 17.99 10.70 -8.13
CA VAL A 149 18.99 9.65 -8.02
C VAL A 149 19.21 9.05 -9.41
N LEU A 150 20.44 9.13 -9.90
CA LEU A 150 20.87 8.65 -11.21
C LEU A 150 21.64 7.35 -11.04
N ALA A 151 21.21 6.32 -11.75
CA ALA A 151 21.91 5.04 -11.80
C ALA A 151 22.00 4.50 -13.22
N THR A 152 22.89 3.54 -13.45
CA THR A 152 22.93 2.85 -14.75
C THR A 152 21.72 1.93 -14.93
N GLY A 153 21.15 1.93 -16.14
CA GLY A 153 20.14 0.95 -16.52
C GLY A 153 20.72 -0.34 -17.11
N THR A 154 22.04 -0.46 -17.28
CA THR A 154 22.68 -1.62 -17.92
C THR A 154 23.17 -2.67 -16.93
N ASN A 155 23.51 -2.25 -15.71
CA ASN A 155 23.93 -3.12 -14.61
C ASN A 155 23.16 -2.76 -13.33
N PHE A 156 22.98 -3.72 -12.43
CA PHE A 156 22.09 -3.55 -11.27
C PHE A 156 22.74 -3.29 -9.90
N PRO A 157 23.93 -3.85 -9.55
CA PRO A 157 24.30 -4.03 -8.15
C PRO A 157 24.35 -2.75 -7.33
N ASP A 158 24.94 -1.70 -7.89
CA ASP A 158 25.11 -0.42 -7.21
C ASP A 158 23.75 0.27 -6.99
N ALA A 159 22.81 0.08 -7.91
CA ALA A 159 21.52 0.75 -7.90
C ALA A 159 20.52 0.12 -6.94
N LEU A 160 20.69 -1.14 -6.51
CA LEU A 160 19.74 -1.85 -5.66
C LEU A 160 19.46 -1.13 -4.31
N CYS A 161 20.39 -0.31 -3.84
CA CYS A 161 20.28 0.44 -2.61
C CYS A 161 19.71 1.86 -2.78
N ALA A 162 19.37 2.27 -4.00
CA ALA A 162 19.00 3.65 -4.31
C ALA A 162 17.60 4.06 -3.82
N ALA A 163 16.68 3.12 -3.65
CA ALA A 163 15.29 3.43 -3.33
C ALA A 163 15.12 4.22 -2.02
N PRO A 164 15.71 3.81 -0.88
CA PRO A 164 15.67 4.61 0.35
C PRO A 164 16.28 5.99 0.21
N LEU A 165 17.38 6.13 -0.53
CA LEU A 165 18.00 7.43 -0.78
C LEU A 165 17.07 8.35 -1.58
N ALA A 166 16.48 7.85 -2.66
CA ALA A 166 15.60 8.62 -3.52
C ALA A 166 14.39 9.14 -2.72
N THR A 167 13.74 8.29 -1.93
CA THR A 167 12.61 8.71 -1.10
C THR A 167 13.04 9.65 0.03
N ALA A 168 14.17 9.42 0.70
CA ALA A 168 14.66 10.29 1.78
C ALA A 168 14.93 11.73 1.32
N PHE A 169 15.33 11.90 0.06
CA PHE A 169 15.59 13.20 -0.55
C PHE A 169 14.45 13.72 -1.43
N GLY A 170 13.29 13.05 -1.45
CA GLY A 170 12.11 13.49 -2.21
C GLY A 170 12.36 13.51 -3.73
N GLY A 171 12.99 12.47 -4.25
CA GLY A 171 13.35 12.32 -5.66
C GLY A 171 12.96 10.98 -6.30
N PRO A 172 12.88 10.93 -7.64
CA PRO A 172 12.78 9.69 -8.39
C PRO A 172 14.17 9.06 -8.64
N ILE A 173 14.15 7.79 -9.07
CA ILE A 173 15.31 7.16 -9.68
C ILE A 173 15.19 7.30 -11.20
N LEU A 174 16.16 7.96 -11.83
CA LEU A 174 16.31 7.97 -13.28
C LEU A 174 17.44 7.02 -13.69
N LEU A 175 17.27 6.40 -14.85
CA LEU A 175 18.23 5.47 -15.41
C LEU A 175 18.91 6.08 -16.62
N VAL A 176 20.22 5.91 -16.70
CA VAL A 176 21.01 6.30 -17.88
C VAL A 176 21.65 5.09 -18.52
N PRO A 177 21.85 5.11 -19.85
CA PRO A 177 22.84 4.24 -20.45
C PRO A 177 24.21 4.63 -19.90
N SER A 178 25.13 3.66 -19.74
CA SER A 178 26.51 3.91 -19.25
C SER A 178 27.39 4.70 -20.24
N ALA A 179 26.78 5.41 -21.20
CA ALA A 179 27.43 6.15 -22.26
C ALA A 179 28.08 7.44 -21.75
N ASN A 180 28.87 8.08 -22.61
CA ASN A 180 29.55 9.34 -22.31
C ASN A 180 28.63 10.58 -22.39
N SER A 181 27.40 10.42 -22.89
CA SER A 181 26.44 11.52 -23.05
C SER A 181 25.12 11.20 -22.38
N LEU A 182 24.53 12.22 -21.76
CA LEU A 182 23.19 12.19 -21.19
C LEU A 182 22.16 12.12 -22.33
N ASP A 183 21.29 11.13 -22.27
CA ASP A 183 20.19 10.97 -23.23
C ASP A 183 19.23 12.16 -23.14
N ALA A 184 18.77 12.66 -24.30
CA ALA A 184 17.92 13.85 -24.39
C ALA A 184 16.61 13.71 -23.62
N LYS A 185 16.04 12.50 -23.50
CA LYS A 185 14.80 12.26 -22.73
C LYS A 185 15.05 12.34 -21.23
N ILE A 186 16.22 11.88 -20.77
CA ILE A 186 16.62 12.00 -19.36
C ILE A 186 16.91 13.45 -19.03
N LEU A 187 17.61 14.18 -19.92
CA LEU A 187 17.83 15.61 -19.77
C LEU A 187 16.51 16.39 -19.72
N ALA A 188 15.56 16.10 -20.62
CA ALA A 188 14.24 16.73 -20.61
C ALA A 188 13.48 16.45 -19.31
N GLU A 189 13.55 15.22 -18.78
CA GLU A 189 12.91 14.90 -17.51
C GLU A 189 13.60 15.58 -16.33
N MET A 190 14.94 15.66 -16.32
CA MET A 190 15.66 16.45 -15.32
C MET A 190 15.23 17.91 -15.39
N ASN A 191 15.12 18.49 -16.60
CA ASN A 191 14.62 19.84 -16.89
C ASN A 191 13.18 20.09 -16.38
N ARG A 192 12.33 19.07 -16.41
CA ARG A 192 10.98 19.14 -15.84
C ARG A 192 11.01 19.06 -14.30
N LEU A 193 11.88 18.22 -13.74
CA LEU A 193 11.94 17.98 -12.30
C LEU A 193 12.56 19.14 -11.51
N HIS A 194 13.52 19.85 -12.10
CA HIS A 194 14.26 20.96 -11.48
C HIS A 194 14.88 20.63 -10.12
N PRO A 195 15.62 19.50 -9.98
CA PRO A 195 16.18 19.10 -8.70
C PRO A 195 17.31 20.02 -8.25
N THR A 196 17.36 20.28 -6.95
CA THR A 196 18.49 21.00 -6.33
C THR A 196 19.73 20.12 -6.18
N THR A 197 19.51 18.80 -6.04
CA THR A 197 20.56 17.81 -5.80
C THR A 197 20.43 16.61 -6.75
N VAL A 198 21.54 16.16 -7.31
CA VAL A 198 21.61 14.94 -8.11
C VAL A 198 22.61 13.98 -7.47
N PHE A 199 22.15 12.78 -7.11
CA PHE A 199 23.02 11.71 -6.63
C PHE A 199 23.36 10.78 -7.79
N VAL A 200 24.64 10.55 -8.05
CA VAL A 200 25.09 9.57 -9.05
C VAL A 200 25.54 8.31 -8.32
N ILE A 201 24.86 7.19 -8.55
CA ILE A 201 25.15 5.92 -7.87
C ILE A 201 26.08 5.06 -8.73
N GLY A 202 27.18 4.61 -8.12
CA GLY A 202 28.19 3.78 -8.77
C GLY A 202 29.33 4.58 -9.41
N SER A 203 30.37 3.84 -9.81
CA SER A 203 31.61 4.42 -10.34
C SER A 203 31.41 5.10 -11.70
N SER A 204 32.47 5.73 -12.22
CA SER A 204 32.46 6.30 -13.57
C SER A 204 32.23 5.26 -14.67
N ALA A 205 32.47 3.98 -14.41
CA ALA A 205 32.14 2.89 -15.35
C ALA A 205 30.63 2.58 -15.39
N ALA A 206 29.90 2.84 -14.29
CA ALA A 206 28.45 2.71 -14.25
C ALA A 206 27.77 3.94 -14.85
N VAL A 207 28.16 5.13 -14.39
CA VAL A 207 27.67 6.40 -14.92
C VAL A 207 28.87 7.28 -15.21
N SER A 208 29.14 7.55 -16.48
CA SER A 208 30.34 8.26 -16.93
C SER A 208 30.52 9.61 -16.25
N SER A 209 31.78 10.01 -16.08
CA SER A 209 32.11 11.38 -15.65
C SER A 209 31.67 12.43 -16.68
N GLY A 210 31.48 12.05 -17.95
CA GLY A 210 30.92 12.90 -18.99
C GLY A 210 29.48 13.31 -18.68
N ILE A 211 28.63 12.34 -18.32
CA ILE A 211 27.26 12.59 -17.85
C ILE A 211 27.27 13.50 -16.62
N GLU A 212 28.13 13.23 -15.64
CA GLU A 212 28.24 14.05 -14.43
C GLU A 212 28.60 15.51 -14.74
N LYS A 213 29.57 15.74 -15.65
CA LYS A 213 29.96 17.08 -16.11
C LYS A 213 28.82 17.78 -16.84
N GLN A 214 28.09 17.08 -17.70
CA GLN A 214 26.93 17.65 -18.40
C GLN A 214 25.84 18.09 -17.42
N ILE A 215 25.57 17.31 -16.37
CA ILE A 215 24.57 17.67 -15.34
C ILE A 215 25.03 18.89 -14.52
N LYS A 216 26.32 18.96 -14.14
CA LYS A 216 26.89 20.12 -13.44
C LYS A 216 26.83 21.41 -14.27
N ALA A 217 26.87 21.29 -15.60
CA ALA A 217 26.85 22.42 -16.53
C ALA A 217 25.43 22.88 -16.94
N LEU A 218 24.37 22.26 -16.39
CA LEU A 218 23.00 22.73 -16.63
C LEU A 218 22.80 24.15 -16.10
N SER A 219 21.93 24.94 -16.74
CA SER A 219 21.73 26.36 -16.44
C SER A 219 21.35 26.67 -14.99
N TRP A 220 20.72 25.73 -14.32
CA TRP A 220 20.31 25.81 -12.91
C TRP A 220 21.30 25.17 -11.91
N ALA A 221 22.46 24.70 -12.40
CA ALA A 221 23.61 24.20 -11.64
C ALA A 221 23.28 23.39 -10.37
N PRO A 222 22.71 22.17 -10.49
CA PRO A 222 22.37 21.37 -9.31
C PRO A 222 23.64 20.91 -8.58
N THR A 223 23.53 20.65 -7.28
CA THR A 223 24.61 19.99 -6.54
C THR A 223 24.68 18.53 -6.96
N VAL A 224 25.80 18.11 -7.55
CA VAL A 224 25.98 16.72 -8.00
C VAL A 224 26.95 15.98 -7.09
N THR A 225 26.46 14.91 -6.45
CA THR A 225 27.24 14.06 -5.53
C THR A 225 27.29 12.63 -6.04
N ARG A 226 28.50 12.11 -6.26
CA ARG A 226 28.67 10.69 -6.60
C ARG A 226 28.81 9.85 -5.33
N LEU A 227 28.00 8.79 -5.23
CA LEU A 227 28.04 7.80 -4.17
C LEU A 227 28.51 6.47 -4.77
N ALA A 228 29.81 6.19 -4.62
CA ALA A 228 30.45 5.04 -5.24
C ALA A 228 31.59 4.51 -4.36
N GLY A 229 31.61 3.20 -4.15
CA GLY A 229 32.73 2.51 -3.51
C GLY A 229 33.53 1.67 -4.50
N ALA A 230 34.54 0.95 -3.99
CA ALA A 230 35.35 0.03 -4.79
C ALA A 230 34.55 -1.14 -5.36
N ASP A 231 33.45 -1.51 -4.70
CA ASP A 231 32.52 -2.54 -5.12
C ASP A 231 31.08 -2.22 -4.68
N ARG A 232 30.14 -3.07 -5.07
CA ARG A 232 28.70 -2.94 -4.75
C ARG A 232 28.41 -2.90 -3.25
N PHE A 233 29.22 -3.56 -2.43
CA PHE A 233 29.04 -3.61 -0.98
C PHE A 233 29.45 -2.27 -0.37
N SER A 234 30.59 -1.74 -0.79
CA SER A 234 31.09 -0.41 -0.44
C SER A 234 30.15 0.70 -0.93
N THR A 235 29.61 0.60 -2.15
CA THR A 235 28.60 1.55 -2.66
C THR A 235 27.35 1.52 -1.80
N SER A 236 26.81 0.35 -1.45
CA SER A 236 25.63 0.25 -0.58
C SER A 236 25.87 0.85 0.82
N ALA A 237 27.07 0.70 1.36
CA ALA A 237 27.46 1.33 2.63
C ALA A 237 27.48 2.86 2.55
N ILE A 238 28.05 3.42 1.48
CA ILE A 238 28.09 4.88 1.26
C ILE A 238 26.68 5.45 1.07
N VAL A 239 25.82 4.75 0.33
CA VAL A 239 24.42 5.15 0.16
C VAL A 239 23.68 5.11 1.50
N ALA A 240 23.93 4.10 2.34
CA ALA A 240 23.37 4.03 3.69
C ALA A 240 23.79 5.20 4.58
N ASP A 241 25.07 5.60 4.51
CA ASP A 241 25.57 6.79 5.23
C ASP A 241 24.85 8.07 4.78
N ALA A 242 24.60 8.23 3.47
CA ALA A 242 23.84 9.37 2.93
C ALA A 242 22.36 9.37 3.38
N VAL A 243 21.72 8.19 3.43
CA VAL A 243 20.35 8.05 3.97
C VAL A 243 20.33 8.43 5.46
N LYS A 244 21.27 7.92 6.25
CA LYS A 244 21.41 8.25 7.66
C LYS A 244 21.63 9.75 7.87
N ALA A 245 22.51 10.37 7.09
CA ALA A 245 22.76 11.81 7.18
C ALA A 245 21.49 12.64 6.94
N LYS A 246 20.58 12.15 6.10
CA LYS A 246 19.30 12.81 5.81
C LYS A 246 18.21 12.56 6.86
N LEU A 247 18.10 11.33 7.36
CA LEU A 247 17.00 10.90 8.22
C LEU A 247 17.34 10.89 9.71
N GLY A 248 18.63 10.98 10.07
CA GLY A 248 19.11 10.91 11.45
C GLY A 248 19.21 9.48 11.95
N THR A 249 18.29 9.06 12.82
CA THR A 249 18.35 7.74 13.45
C THR A 249 17.85 6.65 12.51
N ILE A 250 18.60 5.55 12.41
CA ILE A 250 18.24 4.35 11.63
C ILE A 250 18.06 3.19 12.61
N ASP A 251 16.81 2.75 12.80
CA ASP A 251 16.44 1.69 13.73
C ASP A 251 16.62 0.28 13.14
N LYS A 252 16.47 0.15 11.82
CA LYS A 252 16.58 -1.11 11.09
C LYS A 252 17.30 -0.93 9.77
N VAL A 253 18.11 -1.92 9.41
CA VAL A 253 18.74 -2.05 8.09
C VAL A 253 18.15 -3.24 7.34
N VAL A 254 18.12 -3.14 6.01
CA VAL A 254 17.77 -4.25 5.13
C VAL A 254 19.05 -4.91 4.62
N ILE A 255 19.09 -6.23 4.64
CA ILE A 255 20.20 -7.03 4.14
C ILE A 255 19.70 -7.91 2.99
N ALA A 256 20.29 -7.75 1.81
CA ALA A 256 19.97 -8.53 0.62
C ALA A 256 21.24 -9.02 -0.09
N SER A 257 21.09 -10.03 -0.94
CA SER A 257 22.19 -10.50 -1.78
C SER A 257 22.69 -9.39 -2.71
N GLY A 258 23.99 -9.17 -2.75
CA GLY A 258 24.64 -8.35 -3.78
C GLY A 258 24.92 -9.12 -5.07
N MET A 259 24.66 -10.44 -5.09
CA MET A 259 24.96 -11.30 -6.23
C MET A 259 23.79 -11.43 -7.21
N THR A 260 22.57 -11.21 -6.73
CA THR A 260 21.33 -11.21 -7.50
C THR A 260 20.49 -9.99 -7.11
N TYR A 261 19.46 -9.67 -7.89
CA TYR A 261 18.63 -8.47 -7.69
C TYR A 261 17.23 -8.70 -7.11
N PRO A 262 16.50 -9.83 -7.34
CA PRO A 262 15.07 -9.85 -7.06
C PRO A 262 14.70 -9.61 -5.59
N ASP A 263 15.52 -10.09 -4.66
CA ASP A 263 15.30 -9.93 -3.23
C ASP A 263 15.35 -8.43 -2.84
N ALA A 264 16.38 -7.69 -3.29
CA ALA A 264 16.49 -6.25 -3.03
C ALA A 264 15.38 -5.43 -3.70
N LEU A 265 14.98 -5.79 -4.93
CA LEU A 265 13.88 -5.12 -5.62
C LEU A 265 12.55 -5.31 -4.90
N SER A 266 12.31 -6.51 -4.35
CA SER A 266 11.05 -6.84 -3.68
C SER A 266 10.80 -6.01 -2.41
N VAL A 267 11.87 -5.58 -1.74
CA VAL A 267 11.80 -4.79 -0.51
C VAL A 267 11.99 -3.29 -0.73
N ALA A 268 12.36 -2.86 -1.94
CA ALA A 268 12.64 -1.46 -2.26
C ALA A 268 11.53 -0.50 -1.81
N PRO A 269 10.21 -0.75 -2.05
CA PRO A 269 9.15 0.13 -1.55
C PRO A 269 9.09 0.22 -0.02
N LEU A 270 9.19 -0.93 0.67
CA LEU A 270 9.13 -0.98 2.13
C LEU A 270 10.34 -0.29 2.76
N ALA A 271 11.54 -0.61 2.27
CA ALA A 271 12.77 -0.01 2.73
C ALA A 271 12.76 1.51 2.53
N ALA A 272 12.28 1.96 1.37
CA ALA A 272 12.20 3.38 1.06
C ALA A 272 11.16 4.13 1.90
N GLN A 273 9.99 3.54 2.13
CA GLN A 273 8.98 4.15 2.99
C GLN A 273 9.46 4.28 4.44
N LYS A 274 10.12 3.26 4.97
CA LYS A 274 10.57 3.25 6.37
C LYS A 274 11.91 3.96 6.57
N GLY A 275 12.55 4.42 5.49
CA GLY A 275 13.88 5.01 5.57
C GLY A 275 14.97 4.02 5.95
N TRP A 276 14.75 2.71 5.74
CA TRP A 276 15.69 1.66 6.07
C TRP A 276 16.71 1.49 4.94
N PRO A 277 18.01 1.75 5.18
CA PRO A 277 19.02 1.53 4.16
C PRO A 277 19.10 0.07 3.74
N ILE A 278 19.31 -0.17 2.44
CA ILE A 278 19.56 -1.49 1.88
C ILE A 278 21.07 -1.68 1.77
N LEU A 279 21.60 -2.64 2.53
CA LEU A 279 22.99 -3.05 2.50
C LEU A 279 23.11 -4.42 1.82
N LEU A 280 24.18 -4.60 1.05
CA LEU A 280 24.40 -5.82 0.26
C LEU A 280 25.38 -6.77 0.96
N THR A 281 25.20 -8.07 0.74
CA THR A 281 26.12 -9.11 1.24
C THR A 281 26.40 -10.18 0.19
N LYS A 282 27.48 -10.96 0.40
CA LYS A 282 27.66 -12.22 -0.33
C LYS A 282 26.81 -13.31 0.36
N PRO A 283 26.50 -14.42 -0.33
CA PRO A 283 25.67 -15.49 0.24
C PRO A 283 26.22 -16.08 1.54
N THR A 284 27.52 -16.32 1.60
CA THR A 284 28.19 -17.04 2.69
C THR A 284 29.16 -16.18 3.51
N SER A 285 29.31 -14.90 3.17
CA SER A 285 30.19 -13.98 3.91
C SER A 285 29.60 -12.58 3.95
N LEU A 286 29.69 -11.94 5.12
CA LEU A 286 29.30 -10.55 5.32
C LEU A 286 30.53 -9.67 5.08
N PRO A 287 30.59 -8.86 4.00
CA PRO A 287 31.75 -8.03 3.71
C PRO A 287 32.01 -7.04 4.86
N SER A 288 33.28 -6.72 5.12
CA SER A 288 33.67 -5.83 6.22
C SER A 288 33.06 -4.43 6.09
N GLN A 289 32.85 -3.96 4.86
CA GLN A 289 32.17 -2.71 4.57
C GLN A 289 30.70 -2.75 5.02
N THR A 290 30.03 -3.89 4.82
CA THR A 290 28.66 -4.11 5.28
C THR A 290 28.60 -4.19 6.80
N VAL A 291 29.51 -4.94 7.44
CA VAL A 291 29.62 -4.98 8.91
C VAL A 291 29.79 -3.57 9.49
N SER A 292 30.73 -2.82 8.93
CA SER A 292 31.03 -1.45 9.37
C SER A 292 29.83 -0.52 9.17
N ALA A 293 29.11 -0.66 8.06
CA ALA A 293 27.90 0.13 7.79
C ALA A 293 26.79 -0.19 8.79
N VAL A 294 26.49 -1.46 9.07
CA VAL A 294 25.50 -1.87 10.09
C VAL A 294 25.85 -1.24 11.45
N SER A 295 27.13 -1.29 11.85
CA SER A 295 27.60 -0.66 13.08
C SER A 295 27.44 0.86 13.07
N ARG A 296 27.87 1.54 11.99
CA ARG A 296 27.69 3.00 11.84
C ARG A 296 26.24 3.42 11.83
N MET A 297 25.32 2.61 11.31
CA MET A 297 23.89 2.92 11.36
C MET A 297 23.38 2.99 12.80
N GLY A 298 23.95 2.17 13.71
CA GLY A 298 23.43 2.01 15.06
C GLY A 298 22.11 1.22 15.08
N ALA A 299 21.87 0.41 14.04
CA ALA A 299 20.61 -0.31 13.87
C ALA A 299 20.48 -1.40 14.95
N SER A 300 19.34 -1.43 15.63
CA SER A 300 19.05 -2.41 16.68
C SER A 300 18.55 -3.73 16.12
N SER A 301 18.18 -3.77 14.83
CA SER A 301 17.62 -4.93 14.17
C SER A 301 17.88 -4.92 12.66
N SER A 302 17.74 -6.09 12.03
CA SER A 302 17.96 -6.25 10.59
C SER A 302 16.81 -7.01 9.93
N LEU A 303 16.43 -6.61 8.72
CA LEU A 303 15.53 -7.37 7.85
C LEU A 303 16.35 -8.06 6.75
N ILE A 304 16.48 -9.37 6.81
CA ILE A 304 17.11 -10.16 5.76
C ILE A 304 16.05 -10.49 4.71
N VAL A 305 16.32 -10.13 3.46
CA VAL A 305 15.43 -10.43 2.32
C VAL A 305 16.10 -11.43 1.41
N GLY A 306 15.40 -12.55 1.17
CA GLY A 306 15.93 -13.70 0.45
C GLY A 306 16.09 -14.95 1.33
N SER A 307 16.18 -16.10 0.67
CA SER A 307 16.32 -17.41 1.32
C SER A 307 17.71 -17.58 1.96
N ALA A 308 17.91 -18.70 2.66
CA ALA A 308 19.24 -19.06 3.17
C ALA A 308 20.30 -19.26 2.06
N ALA A 309 19.87 -19.51 0.82
CA ALA A 309 20.78 -19.58 -0.32
C ALA A 309 21.25 -18.19 -0.78
N SER A 310 20.40 -17.16 -0.67
CA SER A 310 20.77 -15.76 -0.98
C SER A 310 21.61 -15.13 0.12
N VAL A 311 21.26 -15.41 1.38
CA VAL A 311 21.94 -14.92 2.59
C VAL A 311 21.91 -16.04 3.61
N SER A 312 23.04 -16.70 3.83
CA SER A 312 23.16 -17.86 4.72
C SER A 312 22.77 -17.57 6.17
N THR A 313 22.49 -18.64 6.92
CA THR A 313 22.28 -18.56 8.38
C THR A 313 23.52 -18.07 9.11
N GLY A 314 24.72 -18.40 8.63
CA GLY A 314 25.99 -17.89 9.16
C GLY A 314 26.17 -16.38 8.97
N VAL A 315 25.73 -15.82 7.84
CA VAL A 315 25.64 -14.35 7.67
C VAL A 315 24.57 -13.76 8.57
N ALA A 316 23.40 -14.41 8.67
CA ALA A 316 22.31 -13.93 9.51
C ALA A 316 22.71 -13.80 10.99
N ALA A 317 23.47 -14.75 11.51
CA ALA A 317 23.95 -14.77 12.89
C ALA A 317 24.88 -13.59 13.25
N GLN A 318 25.46 -12.90 12.25
CA GLN A 318 26.34 -11.74 12.45
C GLN A 318 25.56 -10.41 12.52
N LEU A 319 24.25 -10.44 12.32
CA LEU A 319 23.42 -9.24 12.23
C LEU A 319 22.62 -9.01 13.53
N PRO A 320 22.31 -7.75 13.89
CA PRO A 320 21.49 -7.46 15.05
C PRO A 320 20.04 -7.90 14.80
N LEU A 321 19.45 -8.64 15.75
CA LEU A 321 18.06 -9.13 15.77
C LEU A 321 17.49 -9.42 14.36
N PRO A 322 18.03 -10.41 13.64
CA PRO A 322 17.70 -10.64 12.24
C PRO A 322 16.29 -11.23 12.08
N LEU A 323 15.44 -10.55 11.31
CA LEU A 323 14.16 -11.07 10.81
C LEU A 323 14.31 -11.43 9.34
N ARG A 324 13.99 -12.67 8.94
CA ARG A 324 14.06 -13.09 7.54
C ARG A 324 12.70 -13.04 6.85
N LYS A 325 12.69 -12.55 5.61
CA LYS A 325 11.61 -12.68 4.62
C LYS A 325 12.19 -13.19 3.31
N GLY A 326 12.08 -14.50 3.07
CA GLY A 326 12.66 -15.14 1.89
C GLY A 326 11.95 -16.44 1.57
N GLY A 327 11.54 -16.59 0.31
CA GLY A 327 10.84 -17.77 -0.19
C GLY A 327 11.71 -18.68 -1.05
N ALA A 328 11.11 -19.72 -1.61
CA ALA A 328 11.75 -20.63 -2.56
C ALA A 328 12.08 -19.95 -3.89
N ASN A 329 11.39 -18.86 -4.23
CA ASN A 329 11.63 -18.08 -5.44
C ASN A 329 11.35 -16.58 -5.21
N ARG A 330 11.69 -15.75 -6.21
CA ARG A 330 11.55 -14.29 -6.17
C ARG A 330 10.12 -13.79 -5.94
N TYR A 331 9.12 -14.53 -6.40
CA TYR A 331 7.72 -14.16 -6.27
C TYR A 331 7.22 -14.45 -4.86
N GLU A 332 7.64 -15.57 -4.27
CA GLU A 332 7.36 -15.88 -2.88
C GLU A 332 8.09 -14.95 -1.92
N THR A 333 9.38 -14.65 -2.14
CA THR A 333 10.08 -13.62 -1.35
C THR A 333 9.31 -12.29 -1.40
N CYS A 334 8.89 -11.86 -2.59
CA CYS A 334 8.13 -10.63 -2.74
C CYS A 334 6.76 -10.66 -2.04
N ALA A 335 6.05 -11.79 -2.09
CA ALA A 335 4.80 -11.96 -1.35
C ALA A 335 5.01 -11.89 0.17
N LEU A 336 6.06 -12.52 0.71
CA LEU A 336 6.40 -12.47 2.13
C LEU A 336 6.81 -11.07 2.59
N VAL A 337 7.50 -10.32 1.74
CA VAL A 337 7.82 -8.91 1.98
C VAL A 337 6.56 -8.05 1.95
N ALA A 338 5.63 -8.30 1.02
CA ALA A 338 4.35 -7.59 0.95
C ALA A 338 3.48 -7.85 2.20
N ASP A 339 3.42 -9.08 2.69
CA ASP A 339 2.72 -9.42 3.93
C ASP A 339 3.33 -8.67 5.13
N TYR A 340 4.66 -8.60 5.20
CA TYR A 340 5.36 -7.86 6.25
C TYR A 340 5.14 -6.35 6.11
N ALA A 341 5.22 -5.81 4.90
CA ALA A 341 4.93 -4.41 4.60
C ALA A 341 3.51 -4.03 5.05
N LYS A 342 2.52 -4.88 4.78
CA LYS A 342 1.15 -4.71 5.26
C LYS A 342 1.06 -4.69 6.78
N SER A 343 1.78 -5.59 7.47
CA SER A 343 1.83 -5.59 8.94
C SER A 343 2.44 -4.30 9.53
N LEU A 344 3.19 -3.55 8.72
CA LEU A 344 3.79 -2.27 9.08
C LEU A 344 3.01 -1.05 8.56
N GLY A 345 1.79 -1.26 8.05
CA GLY A 345 0.86 -0.19 7.63
C GLY A 345 0.86 0.16 6.14
N MET A 346 1.65 -0.55 5.30
CA MET A 346 1.51 -0.43 3.84
C MET A 346 0.19 -1.04 3.37
N LYS A 347 -0.38 -0.48 2.30
CA LYS A 347 -1.76 -0.77 1.90
C LYS A 347 -1.84 -1.38 0.50
N TYR A 348 -2.82 -2.26 0.34
CA TYR A 348 -3.23 -2.79 -0.96
C TYR A 348 -4.16 -1.84 -1.73
N GLU A 349 -4.48 -0.64 -1.21
CA GLU A 349 -5.27 0.36 -1.95
C GLU A 349 -4.61 0.73 -3.29
N TYR A 350 -3.29 0.93 -3.27
CA TYR A 350 -2.47 1.19 -4.45
C TYR A 350 -1.49 0.03 -4.65
N ILE A 351 -1.81 -0.88 -5.57
CA ILE A 351 -0.93 -1.99 -5.91
C ILE A 351 -0.30 -1.79 -7.28
N GLY A 352 0.87 -2.40 -7.46
CA GLY A 352 1.40 -2.55 -8.80
C GLY A 352 2.19 -3.81 -9.02
N THR A 353 2.52 -4.01 -10.28
CA THR A 353 3.25 -5.18 -10.75
C THR A 353 4.34 -4.81 -11.73
N THR A 354 5.40 -5.61 -11.73
CA THR A 354 6.45 -5.56 -12.73
C THR A 354 7.13 -6.93 -12.84
N VAL A 355 7.88 -7.16 -13.89
CA VAL A 355 8.54 -8.46 -14.08
C VAL A 355 9.64 -8.66 -13.04
N GLY A 356 9.68 -9.85 -12.44
CA GLY A 356 10.77 -10.25 -11.56
C GLY A 356 11.99 -10.77 -12.31
N THR A 357 11.89 -11.02 -13.62
CA THR A 357 12.97 -11.58 -14.48
C THR A 357 13.92 -10.53 -15.04
N ASN A 358 13.65 -9.24 -14.77
CA ASN A 358 14.50 -8.11 -15.10
C ASN A 358 14.47 -7.11 -13.93
N PHE A 359 15.39 -6.14 -13.90
CA PHE A 359 15.58 -5.24 -12.75
C PHE A 359 15.16 -3.77 -12.92
N PRO A 360 15.31 -3.12 -14.10
CA PRO A 360 15.25 -1.66 -14.18
C PRO A 360 13.89 -1.06 -13.80
N ASP A 361 12.80 -1.70 -14.23
CA ASP A 361 11.44 -1.19 -14.02
C ASP A 361 11.05 -1.26 -12.53
N ALA A 362 11.37 -2.37 -11.87
CA ALA A 362 11.16 -2.54 -10.43
C ALA A 362 12.04 -1.59 -9.60
N LEU A 363 13.28 -1.37 -10.03
CA LEU A 363 14.22 -0.46 -9.39
C LEU A 363 13.66 0.98 -9.38
N ALA A 364 13.17 1.45 -10.54
CA ALA A 364 12.57 2.78 -10.64
C ALA A 364 11.24 2.87 -9.88
N ALA A 365 10.46 1.79 -9.83
CA ALA A 365 9.15 1.74 -9.18
C ALA A 365 9.20 1.86 -7.64
N GLY A 366 10.29 1.44 -6.99
CA GLY A 366 10.41 1.40 -5.52
C GLY A 366 9.93 2.70 -4.84
N PRO A 367 10.52 3.86 -5.16
CA PRO A 367 10.12 5.15 -4.59
C PRO A 367 8.66 5.55 -4.85
N LEU A 368 8.09 5.19 -6.01
CA LEU A 368 6.67 5.45 -6.32
C LEU A 368 5.76 4.73 -5.31
N PHE A 369 5.99 3.43 -5.10
CA PHE A 369 5.17 2.65 -4.17
C PHE A 369 5.40 3.03 -2.72
N ALA A 370 6.62 3.48 -2.36
CA ALA A 370 6.88 4.05 -1.04
C ALA A 370 6.04 5.32 -0.80
N GLN A 371 6.03 6.26 -1.75
CA GLN A 371 5.30 7.53 -1.67
C GLN A 371 3.77 7.31 -1.62
N LYS A 372 3.26 6.32 -2.36
CA LYS A 372 1.83 5.98 -2.39
C LYS A 372 1.37 5.09 -1.24
N ASN A 373 2.27 4.75 -0.30
CA ASN A 373 2.00 3.77 0.75
C ASN A 373 1.46 2.43 0.19
N GLY A 374 1.95 2.04 -0.99
CA GLY A 374 1.41 0.97 -1.83
C GLY A 374 2.32 -0.25 -1.92
N ILE A 375 1.76 -1.36 -2.42
CA ILE A 375 2.47 -2.64 -2.54
C ILE A 375 2.90 -2.88 -3.99
N LEU A 376 4.18 -3.19 -4.21
CA LEU A 376 4.70 -3.68 -5.49
C LEU A 376 4.88 -5.21 -5.41
N LEU A 377 4.28 -5.93 -6.36
CA LEU A 377 4.43 -7.39 -6.49
C LEU A 377 5.23 -7.73 -7.76
N LEU A 378 6.23 -8.60 -7.63
CA LEU A 378 6.94 -9.14 -8.79
C LEU A 378 6.14 -10.27 -9.43
N THR A 379 6.15 -10.34 -10.76
CA THR A 379 5.49 -11.41 -11.52
C THR A 379 6.38 -11.98 -12.62
N ALA A 380 6.05 -13.16 -13.14
CA ALA A 380 6.65 -13.63 -14.39
C ALA A 380 6.02 -12.85 -15.56
N PRO A 381 6.70 -12.71 -16.71
CA PRO A 381 6.16 -11.99 -17.86
C PRO A 381 4.78 -12.47 -18.30
N GLY A 382 4.58 -13.79 -18.42
CA GLY A 382 3.36 -14.42 -18.96
C GLY A 382 2.53 -15.25 -17.97
N SER A 383 2.86 -15.22 -16.67
CA SER A 383 2.12 -15.96 -15.65
C SER A 383 2.18 -15.27 -14.28
N VAL A 384 1.19 -15.56 -13.43
CA VAL A 384 1.13 -15.09 -12.04
C VAL A 384 1.41 -16.26 -11.12
N ALA A 385 2.44 -16.15 -10.27
CA ALA A 385 2.76 -17.17 -9.28
C ALA A 385 1.62 -17.30 -8.26
N SER A 386 1.34 -18.51 -7.76
CA SER A 386 0.24 -18.76 -6.80
C SER A 386 0.37 -17.92 -5.53
N GLN A 387 1.61 -17.68 -5.08
CA GLN A 387 1.90 -16.80 -3.95
C GLN A 387 1.38 -15.38 -4.21
N VAL A 388 1.60 -14.83 -5.40
CA VAL A 388 1.10 -13.50 -5.79
C VAL A 388 -0.43 -13.51 -5.93
N SER A 389 -0.98 -14.51 -6.64
CA SER A 389 -2.43 -14.63 -6.84
C SER A 389 -3.20 -14.66 -5.52
N SER A 390 -2.73 -15.43 -4.53
CA SER A 390 -3.37 -15.51 -3.21
C SER A 390 -3.45 -14.16 -2.49
N ARG A 391 -2.43 -13.29 -2.60
CA ARG A 391 -2.43 -11.96 -1.97
C ARG A 391 -3.36 -11.02 -2.70
N LEU A 392 -3.44 -11.08 -4.03
CA LEU A 392 -4.43 -10.31 -4.79
C LEU A 392 -5.85 -10.68 -4.35
N SER A 393 -6.19 -11.98 -4.37
CA SER A 393 -7.53 -12.43 -3.99
C SER A 393 -7.89 -12.12 -2.54
N THR A 394 -6.93 -12.26 -1.61
CA THR A 394 -7.16 -11.96 -0.19
C THR A 394 -7.39 -10.48 0.07
N ASN A 395 -6.76 -9.59 -0.70
CA ASN A 395 -6.81 -8.16 -0.47
C ASN A 395 -7.71 -7.38 -1.44
N LYS A 396 -8.35 -8.07 -2.41
CA LYS A 396 -9.09 -7.42 -3.52
C LYS A 396 -10.13 -6.39 -3.09
N ALA A 397 -10.80 -6.61 -1.96
CA ALA A 397 -11.80 -5.68 -1.43
C ALA A 397 -11.24 -4.31 -1.04
N THR A 398 -9.93 -4.21 -0.82
CA THR A 398 -9.25 -2.94 -0.47
C THR A 398 -8.60 -2.25 -1.65
N VAL A 399 -8.48 -2.94 -2.80
CA VAL A 399 -7.73 -2.44 -3.95
C VAL A 399 -8.57 -1.44 -4.73
N THR A 400 -8.03 -0.24 -4.94
CA THR A 400 -8.69 0.82 -5.72
C THR A 400 -7.89 1.23 -6.95
N SER A 401 -6.60 0.86 -7.02
CA SER A 401 -5.74 1.13 -8.18
C SER A 401 -4.80 -0.03 -8.45
N PHE A 402 -4.72 -0.46 -9.71
CA PHE A 402 -3.74 -1.44 -10.19
C PHE A 402 -2.81 -0.82 -11.23
N VAL A 403 -1.52 -0.80 -10.94
CA VAL A 403 -0.51 -0.15 -11.79
C VAL A 403 0.48 -1.15 -12.36
N VAL A 404 0.63 -1.16 -13.68
CA VAL A 404 1.60 -2.02 -14.38
C VAL A 404 2.82 -1.18 -14.74
N ILE A 405 3.98 -1.54 -14.19
CA ILE A 405 5.24 -0.86 -14.47
C ILE A 405 6.06 -1.62 -15.52
N GLY A 406 6.41 -0.91 -16.59
CA GLY A 406 7.25 -1.43 -17.66
C GLY A 406 6.50 -2.22 -18.73
N GLY A 407 7.15 -2.40 -19.87
CA GLY A 407 6.57 -3.08 -21.05
C GLY A 407 6.70 -4.60 -21.04
N ALA A 408 7.48 -5.16 -20.10
CA ALA A 408 7.79 -6.59 -20.08
C ALA A 408 6.70 -7.47 -19.44
N VAL A 409 5.74 -6.88 -18.72
CA VAL A 409 4.57 -7.61 -18.20
C VAL A 409 3.63 -7.87 -19.38
N GLN A 410 3.41 -9.15 -19.74
CA GLN A 410 2.56 -9.51 -20.86
C GLN A 410 1.09 -9.32 -20.52
N GLN A 411 0.27 -9.06 -21.55
CA GLN A 411 -1.16 -8.80 -21.38
C GLN A 411 -1.89 -9.97 -20.70
N THR A 412 -1.46 -11.21 -20.92
CA THR A 412 -2.01 -12.41 -20.26
C THR A 412 -1.91 -12.31 -18.74
N THR A 413 -0.72 -11.97 -18.22
CA THR A 413 -0.48 -11.74 -16.78
C THR A 413 -1.35 -10.62 -16.24
N ILE A 414 -1.45 -9.50 -16.98
CA ILE A 414 -2.26 -8.34 -16.58
C ILE A 414 -3.73 -8.72 -16.50
N ASN A 415 -4.24 -9.47 -17.47
CA ASN A 415 -5.61 -9.96 -17.49
C ASN A 415 -5.87 -10.90 -16.30
N THR A 416 -4.95 -11.84 -16.02
CA THR A 416 -5.07 -12.74 -14.86
C THR A 416 -5.12 -11.95 -13.55
N MET A 417 -4.20 -11.00 -13.34
CA MET A 417 -4.20 -10.17 -12.13
C MET A 417 -5.48 -9.31 -12.05
N SER A 418 -5.92 -8.73 -13.16
CA SER A 418 -7.14 -7.93 -13.21
C SER A 418 -8.38 -8.76 -12.88
N THR A 419 -8.46 -10.01 -13.34
CA THR A 419 -9.55 -10.93 -12.98
C THR A 419 -9.53 -11.27 -11.49
N LEU A 420 -8.36 -11.44 -10.87
CA LEU A 420 -8.25 -11.74 -9.43
C LEU A 420 -8.68 -10.57 -8.54
N LEU A 421 -8.62 -9.35 -9.05
CA LEU A 421 -8.96 -8.11 -8.35
C LEU A 421 -10.44 -7.72 -8.46
N ASN A 422 -11.16 -8.30 -9.42
CA ASN A 422 -12.59 -8.10 -9.62
C ASN A 422 -13.39 -9.34 -9.18
#